data_AF-A0A6G1SZ87-F1
#
_entry.id   AF-A0A6G1SZ87-F1
#
_cell.length_a   1.000
_cell.length_b   1.000
_cell.length_c   1.000
_cell.angle_alpha   90.00
_cell.angle_beta   90.00
_cell.angle_gamma   90.00
#
_symmetry.space_group_name_H-M   'P 1'
#
loop_
_entity.id
_entity.type
_entity.pdbx_description
1 polymer ?
#
loop_
_entity_poly.entity_id
_entity_poly.type
_entity_poly.pdbx_seq_one_letter_code
_entity_poly.pdbx_strand_id
1 'polypeptide(L)'
;MKRMTAAELREEAEYVRSMMADTFLLSGTRRVYALRLNALEARIERTEQEEREATEAAAAHAAAERERWAGERDARRAEYVAAGGDEATFDREWPAMKSRLINEGIEAQRNHPQLHRPRL
;
A
#
# COMPACT_ATOMS: atom_id res chain seq x y z
N MET A 1 -6.54 3.83 18.81
CA MET A 1 -5.49 2.82 19.12
C MET A 1 -4.53 2.77 17.94
N LYS A 2 -3.21 2.98 18.15
CA LYS A 2 -2.20 2.96 17.07
C LYS A 2 -2.11 1.51 16.51
N ARG A 3 -2.15 1.32 15.19
CA ARG A 3 -1.85 0.01 14.58
C ARG A 3 -0.34 -0.21 14.72
N MET A 4 0.06 -1.34 15.31
CA MET A 4 1.47 -1.71 15.44
C MET A 4 1.93 -2.44 14.19
N THR A 5 3.16 -2.18 13.77
CA THR A 5 3.87 -2.90 12.69
C THR A 5 4.37 -4.27 13.16
N ALA A 6 4.70 -5.16 12.23
CA ALA A 6 5.32 -6.43 12.58
C ALA A 6 6.63 -6.24 13.39
N ALA A 7 7.41 -5.21 13.08
CA ALA A 7 8.63 -4.87 13.82
C ALA A 7 8.36 -4.48 15.28
N GLU A 8 7.40 -3.58 15.53
CA GLU A 8 7.01 -3.18 16.90
C GLU A 8 6.48 -4.38 17.71
N LEU A 9 5.79 -5.34 17.07
CA LEU A 9 5.33 -6.57 17.73
C LEU A 9 6.49 -7.53 18.06
N ARG A 10 7.53 -7.62 17.20
CA ARG A 10 8.73 -8.42 17.48
C ARG A 10 9.51 -7.87 18.66
N GLU A 11 9.64 -6.54 18.77
CA GLU A 11 10.24 -5.88 19.93
C GLU A 11 9.46 -6.21 21.22
N GLU A 12 8.13 -6.20 21.16
CA GLU A 12 7.29 -6.60 22.30
C GLU A 12 7.47 -8.08 22.68
N ALA A 13 7.57 -8.97 21.68
CA ALA A 13 7.82 -10.40 21.90
C ALA A 13 9.20 -10.66 22.51
N GLU A 14 10.22 -9.91 22.06
CA GLU A 14 11.57 -9.97 22.63
C GLU A 14 11.60 -9.47 24.08
N TYR A 15 10.90 -8.39 24.39
CA TYR A 15 10.73 -7.93 25.76
C TYR A 15 10.07 -8.99 26.66
N VAL A 16 9.01 -9.65 26.17
CA VAL A 16 8.35 -10.75 26.89
C VAL A 16 9.29 -11.95 27.10
N ARG A 17 10.08 -12.32 26.09
CA ARG A 17 11.11 -13.36 26.20
C ARG A 17 12.18 -13.00 27.24
N SER A 18 12.64 -11.75 27.25
CA SER A 18 13.60 -11.25 28.25
C SER A 18 13.06 -11.38 29.68
N MET A 19 11.78 -11.05 29.92
CA MET A 19 11.17 -11.21 31.24
C MET A 19 11.07 -12.69 31.67
N MET A 20 10.85 -13.62 30.73
CA MET A 20 10.79 -15.06 31.06
C MET A 20 12.16 -15.66 31.39
N ALA A 21 13.24 -15.11 30.84
CA ALA A 21 14.61 -15.51 31.09
C ALA A 21 15.09 -15.16 32.52
N ASP A 22 14.37 -14.28 33.22
CA ASP A 22 14.63 -13.99 34.62
C ASP A 22 14.40 -15.24 35.49
N THR A 23 15.45 -15.67 36.19
CA THR A 23 15.46 -16.84 37.07
C THR A 23 14.61 -16.66 38.33
N PHE A 24 14.29 -15.42 38.72
CA PHE A 24 13.47 -15.12 39.90
C PHE A 24 11.97 -15.09 39.61
N LEU A 25 11.57 -15.30 38.35
CA LEU A 25 10.17 -15.27 37.96
C LEU A 25 9.42 -16.50 38.49
N LEU A 26 8.33 -16.26 39.23
CA LEU A 26 7.45 -17.34 39.73
C LEU A 26 6.87 -18.16 38.56
N SER A 27 6.64 -19.44 38.79
CA SER A 27 6.14 -20.38 37.77
C SER A 27 4.79 -19.94 37.16
N GLY A 28 3.91 -19.34 37.98
CA GLY A 28 2.62 -18.80 37.54
C GLY A 28 2.75 -17.63 36.58
N THR A 29 3.63 -16.66 36.87
CA THR A 29 3.90 -15.51 35.99
C THR A 29 4.57 -15.97 34.70
N ARG A 30 5.50 -16.92 34.76
CA ARG A 30 6.14 -17.49 33.56
C ARG A 30 5.12 -18.10 32.60
N ARG A 31 4.06 -18.75 33.11
CA ARG A 31 2.97 -19.29 32.29
C ARG A 31 2.16 -18.19 31.59
N VAL A 32 1.89 -17.08 32.27
CA VAL A 32 1.17 -15.93 31.70
C VAL A 32 1.98 -15.29 30.57
N TYR A 33 3.28 -15.09 30.76
CA TYR A 33 4.15 -14.57 29.71
C TYR A 33 4.27 -15.51 28.51
N ALA A 34 4.29 -16.83 28.74
CA ALA A 34 4.27 -17.81 27.65
C ALA A 34 3.00 -17.69 26.79
N LEU A 35 1.83 -17.52 27.42
CA LEU A 35 0.58 -17.29 26.69
C LEU A 35 0.60 -15.97 25.91
N ARG A 36 1.15 -14.91 26.51
CA ARG A 36 1.32 -13.61 25.82
C ARG A 36 2.28 -13.73 24.64
N LEU A 37 3.37 -14.47 24.79
CA LEU A 37 4.35 -14.69 23.73
C LEU A 37 3.71 -15.42 22.55
N ASN A 38 2.99 -16.51 22.79
CA ASN A 38 2.26 -17.24 21.73
C ASN A 38 1.25 -16.33 21.01
N ALA A 39 0.53 -15.48 21.76
CA ALA A 39 -0.42 -14.54 21.18
C ALA A 39 0.26 -13.43 20.36
N LEU A 40 1.45 -12.98 20.77
CA LEU A 40 2.26 -12.02 20.02
C LEU A 40 2.82 -12.66 18.75
N GLU A 41 3.34 -13.88 18.82
CA GLU A 41 3.85 -14.62 17.65
C GLU A 41 2.76 -14.83 16.58
N ALA A 42 1.56 -15.23 16.99
CA ALA A 42 0.41 -15.35 16.07
C ALA A 42 -0.07 -14.00 15.49
N ARG A 43 0.18 -12.88 16.18
CA ARG A 43 -0.10 -11.54 15.64
C ARG A 43 0.99 -11.09 14.68
N ILE A 44 2.26 -11.36 15.00
CA ILE A 44 3.41 -11.08 14.14
C ILE A 44 3.21 -11.79 12.80
N GLU A 45 2.93 -13.08 12.80
CA GLU A 45 2.74 -13.85 11.56
C GLU A 45 1.64 -13.25 10.66
N ARG A 46 0.48 -12.91 11.26
CA ARG A 46 -0.62 -12.28 10.52
C ARG A 46 -0.25 -10.89 10.00
N THR A 47 0.38 -10.06 10.81
CA THR A 47 0.80 -8.71 10.39
C THR A 47 1.88 -8.77 9.31
N GLU A 48 2.83 -9.70 9.39
CA GLU A 48 3.82 -9.93 8.33
C GLU A 48 3.18 -10.40 7.03
N GLN A 49 2.14 -11.23 7.11
CA GLN A 49 1.37 -11.64 5.94
C GLN A 49 0.63 -10.44 5.33
N GLU A 50 -0.07 -9.65 6.14
CA GLU A 50 -0.77 -8.43 5.69
C GLU A 50 0.19 -7.40 5.08
N GLU A 51 1.36 -7.18 5.67
CA GLU A 51 2.37 -6.26 5.16
C GLU A 51 2.96 -6.74 3.82
N ARG A 52 3.21 -8.05 3.69
CA ARG A 52 3.65 -8.65 2.42
C ARG A 52 2.60 -8.52 1.34
N GLU A 53 1.36 -8.91 1.61
CA GLU A 53 0.23 -8.79 0.68
C GLU A 53 -0.01 -7.33 0.27
N ALA A 54 0.07 -6.39 1.20
CA ALA A 54 -0.07 -4.96 0.90
C ALA A 54 1.07 -4.47 -0.01
N THR A 55 2.30 -4.94 0.20
CA THR A 55 3.46 -4.59 -0.62
C THR A 55 3.34 -5.19 -2.02
N GLU A 56 2.94 -6.45 -2.13
CA GLU A 56 2.71 -7.14 -3.41
C GLU A 56 1.58 -6.48 -4.20
N ALA A 57 0.45 -6.18 -3.55
CA ALA A 57 -0.66 -5.46 -4.16
C ALA A 57 -0.23 -4.07 -4.63
N ALA A 58 0.50 -3.31 -3.81
CA ALA A 58 1.02 -1.99 -4.20
C ALA A 58 1.97 -2.08 -5.40
N ALA A 59 2.84 -3.10 -5.44
CA ALA A 59 3.74 -3.33 -6.57
C ALA A 59 2.98 -3.70 -7.85
N ALA A 60 1.96 -4.57 -7.75
CA ALA A 60 1.08 -4.94 -8.85
C ALA A 60 0.30 -3.74 -9.39
N HIS A 61 -0.28 -2.92 -8.50
CA HIS A 61 -0.95 -1.68 -8.89
C HIS A 61 0.01 -0.69 -9.56
N ALA A 62 1.23 -0.51 -9.02
CA ALA A 62 2.23 0.34 -9.64
C ALA A 62 2.68 -0.16 -11.02
N ALA A 63 2.76 -1.49 -11.21
CA ALA A 63 3.05 -2.09 -12.51
C ALA A 63 1.92 -1.87 -13.51
N ALA A 64 0.68 -2.20 -13.15
CA ALA A 64 -0.50 -2.01 -13.99
C ALA A 64 -0.69 -0.53 -14.39
N GLU A 65 -0.43 0.39 -13.46
CA GLU A 65 -0.51 1.82 -13.71
C GLU A 65 0.56 2.29 -14.71
N ARG A 66 1.78 1.76 -14.63
CA ARG A 66 2.84 2.06 -15.61
C ARG A 66 2.46 1.55 -17.01
N GLU A 67 1.94 0.34 -17.11
CA GLU A 67 1.48 -0.24 -18.38
C GLU A 67 0.34 0.58 -18.99
N ARG A 68 -0.64 0.98 -18.17
CA ARG A 68 -1.75 1.85 -18.60
C ARG A 68 -1.25 3.15 -19.20
N TRP A 69 -0.35 3.85 -18.50
CA TRP A 69 0.18 5.12 -19.00
C TRP A 69 1.14 4.98 -20.19
N ALA A 70 1.84 3.85 -20.31
CA ALA A 70 2.64 3.56 -21.49
C ALA A 70 1.73 3.42 -22.72
N GLY A 71 0.64 2.64 -22.61
CA GLY A 71 -0.34 2.50 -23.69
C GLY A 71 -1.01 3.83 -24.06
N GLU A 72 -1.42 4.64 -23.07
CA GLU A 72 -1.99 5.97 -23.32
C GLU A 72 -0.97 6.89 -24.02
N ARG A 73 0.30 6.86 -23.60
CA ARG A 73 1.37 7.64 -24.24
C ARG A 73 1.50 7.27 -25.71
N ASP A 74 1.53 5.98 -26.02
CA ASP A 74 1.75 5.48 -27.38
C ASP A 74 0.57 5.85 -28.29
N ALA A 75 -0.67 5.75 -27.78
CA ALA A 75 -1.86 6.18 -28.51
C ALA A 75 -1.83 7.69 -28.82
N ARG A 76 -1.54 8.52 -27.80
CA ARG A 76 -1.47 9.98 -27.94
C ARG A 76 -0.31 10.43 -28.84
N ARG A 77 0.82 9.73 -28.77
CA ARG A 77 1.95 9.97 -29.67
C ARG A 77 1.54 9.72 -31.12
N ALA A 78 0.87 8.60 -31.40
CA ALA A 78 0.41 8.28 -32.74
C ALA A 78 -0.56 9.34 -33.28
N GLU A 79 -1.49 9.83 -32.45
CA GLU A 79 -2.40 10.94 -32.79
C GLU A 79 -1.62 12.24 -33.10
N TYR A 80 -0.66 12.60 -32.25
CA TYR A 80 0.12 13.83 -32.40
C TYR A 80 0.98 13.82 -33.67
N VAL A 81 1.64 12.69 -33.97
CA VAL A 81 2.46 12.52 -35.18
C VAL A 81 1.57 12.48 -36.42
N ALA A 82 0.41 11.81 -36.38
CA ALA A 82 -0.56 11.83 -37.48
C ALA A 82 -1.07 13.24 -37.80
N ALA A 83 -1.14 14.12 -36.80
CA ALA A 83 -1.47 15.54 -36.97
C ALA A 83 -0.29 16.40 -37.53
N GLY A 84 0.84 15.77 -37.87
CA GLY A 84 2.03 16.45 -38.39
C GLY A 84 2.96 17.00 -37.29
N GLY A 85 2.75 16.62 -36.03
CA GLY A 85 3.62 16.97 -34.92
C GLY A 85 4.92 16.15 -34.88
N ASP A 86 5.94 16.73 -34.26
CA ASP A 86 7.25 16.07 -34.06
C ASP A 86 7.29 15.25 -32.75
N GLU A 87 7.78 14.01 -32.83
CA GLU A 87 7.82 13.06 -31.70
C GLU A 87 8.68 13.57 -30.53
N ALA A 88 9.80 14.24 -30.82
CA ALA A 88 10.68 14.78 -29.78
C ALA A 88 10.04 15.97 -29.03
N THR A 89 9.12 16.67 -29.68
CA THR A 89 8.30 17.71 -29.04
C THR A 89 7.23 17.08 -28.15
N PHE A 90 6.54 16.05 -28.64
CA PHE A 90 5.57 15.30 -27.82
C PHE A 90 6.18 14.73 -26.54
N ASP A 91 7.36 14.09 -26.63
CA ASP A 91 8.01 13.48 -25.47
C ASP A 91 8.38 14.47 -24.37
N ARG A 92 8.70 15.71 -24.74
CA ARG A 92 8.96 16.79 -23.79
C ARG A 92 7.67 17.30 -23.13
N GLU A 93 6.56 17.29 -23.87
CA GLU A 93 5.25 17.78 -23.40
C GLU A 93 4.46 16.71 -22.63
N TRP A 94 4.79 15.43 -22.83
CA TRP A 94 4.07 14.29 -22.25
C TRP A 94 3.90 14.34 -20.73
N PRO A 95 4.91 14.68 -19.90
CA PRO A 95 4.72 14.77 -18.45
C PRO A 95 3.66 15.80 -18.04
N ALA A 96 3.62 16.94 -18.73
CA ALA A 96 2.64 17.99 -18.48
C ALA A 96 1.24 17.55 -18.94
N MET A 97 1.14 16.90 -20.10
CA MET A 97 -0.11 16.34 -20.63
C MET A 97 -0.69 15.27 -19.71
N LYS A 98 0.14 14.32 -19.25
CA LYS A 98 -0.23 13.29 -18.28
C LYS A 98 -0.77 13.90 -16.98
N SER A 99 -0.13 14.94 -16.46
CA SER A 99 -0.62 15.62 -15.25
C SER A 99 -2.00 16.25 -15.45
N ARG A 100 -2.29 16.81 -16.63
CA ARG A 100 -3.62 17.34 -16.95
C ARG A 100 -4.66 16.21 -16.99
N LEU A 101 -4.36 15.11 -17.68
CA LEU A 101 -5.24 13.93 -17.76
C LEU A 101 -5.59 13.35 -16.38
N ILE A 102 -4.63 13.31 -15.45
CA ILE A 102 -4.87 12.88 -14.06
C ILE A 102 -5.83 13.84 -13.36
N ASN A 103 -5.59 15.15 -13.45
CA ASN A 103 -6.42 16.16 -12.79
C ASN A 103 -7.85 16.18 -13.36
N GLU A 104 -8.01 16.15 -14.68
CA GLU A 104 -9.31 16.05 -15.34
C GLU A 104 -10.07 14.78 -14.91
N GLY A 105 -9.37 13.65 -14.78
CA GLY A 105 -9.95 12.42 -14.26
C GLY A 105 -10.45 12.54 -12.81
N ILE A 106 -9.68 13.19 -11.93
CA ILE A 106 -10.06 13.45 -10.53
C ILE A 106 -11.25 14.42 -10.48
N GLU A 107 -11.24 15.47 -11.30
CA GLU A 107 -12.33 16.44 -11.39
C GLU A 107 -13.62 15.82 -11.91
N ALA A 108 -13.54 14.98 -12.94
CA ALA A 108 -14.69 14.22 -13.45
C ALA A 108 -15.30 13.35 -12.33
N GLN A 109 -14.48 12.63 -11.55
CA GLN A 109 -14.96 11.82 -10.42
C GLN A 109 -15.60 12.65 -9.31
N ARG A 110 -15.05 13.83 -8.99
CA ARG A 110 -15.62 14.74 -7.99
C ARG A 110 -16.94 15.35 -8.42
N ASN A 111 -17.08 15.67 -9.72
CA ASN A 111 -18.28 16.26 -10.31
C ASN A 111 -19.35 15.22 -10.67
N HIS A 112 -19.08 13.93 -10.50
CA HIS A 112 -20.09 12.88 -10.43
C HIS A 112 -20.52 12.68 -8.98
N PRO A 113 -21.50 13.45 -8.45
CA PRO A 113 -22.05 13.13 -7.14
C PRO A 113 -22.63 11.71 -7.23
N GLN A 114 -22.04 10.79 -6.47
CA GLN A 114 -22.70 9.53 -6.16
C GLN A 114 -24.05 9.91 -5.56
N LEU A 115 -25.14 9.66 -6.29
CA LEU A 115 -26.48 9.72 -5.76
C LEU A 115 -26.48 8.85 -4.51
N HIS A 116 -26.40 9.49 -3.35
CA HIS A 116 -26.51 8.83 -2.06
C HIS A 116 -27.82 8.04 -2.11
N ARG A 117 -27.72 6.72 -2.24
CA ARG A 117 -28.88 5.85 -2.10
C ARG A 117 -29.26 5.92 -0.62
N PRO A 118 -30.39 6.52 -0.22
CA PRO A 118 -30.82 6.44 1.17
C PRO A 118 -31.08 4.96 1.48
N ARG A 119 -30.46 4.45 2.54
CA ARG A 119 -30.79 3.12 3.06
C ARG A 119 -32.16 3.24 3.74
N LEU A 120 -33.17 2.56 3.19
CA LEU A 120 -34.38 2.18 3.92
C LEU A 120 -34.07 0.96 4.80
#